data_AF-A0A380EI36-F1
#
_entry.id   AF-A0A380EI36-F1
#
_cell.length_a   1.000
_cell.length_b   1.000
_cell.length_c   1.000
_cell.angle_alpha   90.00
_cell.angle_beta   90.00
_cell.angle_gamma   90.00
#
_symmetry.space_group_name_H-M   'P 1'
#
loop_
_entity.id
_entity.type
_entity.pdbx_description
1 polymer ?
#
loop_
_entity_poly.entity_id
_entity_poly.type
_entity_poly.pdbx_seq_one_letter_code
_entity_poly.pdbx_strand_id
1 'polypeptide(L)'
;MIFQFEHLGLWNSGDSHFDVNSYKSVLNRWQKQLENKGWNALFIENHDQPRRVSTWGDDDKYWYESATSHAAVYFLQQGTPFIYQGQEIGMTNYPFESIETFNDVAVKNDYQIVKAQGGDVDALLAKYKDENRDNSRTPMQWDDTLNGGFTNGEPWFPVNPNYKTINVAQQLEDEHSVLQFYKDLIQLRKSNDVYVYGQFDLVDAENSQVFAYTRTLNEKQVLIVGNLTNHEAELTVPFDLSHGEVKLFNYDAKVNLKQLRPYEACVIELN
;
A
#
# COMPACT_ATOMS: atom_id res chain seq x y z
N MET A 1 11.98 0.78 18.79
CA MET A 1 11.12 0.85 17.59
C MET A 1 11.05 2.32 17.15
N ILE A 2 11.15 2.61 15.85
CA ILE A 2 11.09 3.96 15.29
C ILE A 2 9.99 4.04 14.23
N PHE A 3 9.19 5.11 14.29
CA PHE A 3 8.31 5.53 13.21
C PHE A 3 9.03 6.60 12.38
N GLN A 4 9.24 6.32 11.10
CA GLN A 4 9.76 7.28 10.13
C GLN A 4 8.65 7.67 9.16
N PHE A 5 8.60 8.93 8.79
CA PHE A 5 7.55 9.51 7.93
C PHE A 5 8.10 9.98 6.58
N GLU A 6 9.38 9.72 6.31
CA GLU A 6 10.08 10.26 5.14
C GLU A 6 9.48 9.74 3.82
N HIS A 7 9.13 8.46 3.78
CA HIS A 7 8.50 7.84 2.61
C HIS A 7 7.10 8.40 2.30
N LEU A 8 6.41 9.00 3.28
CA LEU A 8 5.10 9.63 3.07
C LEU A 8 5.23 10.97 2.32
N GLY A 9 6.36 11.66 2.50
CA GLY A 9 6.61 12.96 1.88
C GLY A 9 6.95 12.89 0.39
N LEU A 10 7.24 11.69 -0.14
CA LEU A 10 7.58 11.47 -1.55
C LEU A 10 6.41 11.74 -2.52
N TRP A 11 5.21 11.99 -1.99
CA TRP A 11 3.98 12.22 -2.75
C TRP A 11 3.39 13.63 -2.58
N ASN A 12 3.87 14.40 -1.61
CA ASN A 12 3.29 15.72 -1.28
C ASN A 12 3.83 16.86 -2.17
N SER A 13 4.59 16.55 -3.23
CA SER A 13 5.30 17.52 -4.06
C SER A 13 4.54 18.02 -5.29
N GLY A 14 3.30 17.59 -5.51
CA GLY A 14 2.50 18.02 -6.66
C GLY A 14 2.87 17.34 -7.99
N ASP A 15 3.72 16.31 -7.96
CA ASP A 15 3.92 15.38 -9.07
C ASP A 15 2.97 14.19 -8.91
N SER A 16 2.27 13.84 -9.98
CA SER A 16 1.16 12.88 -10.00
C SER A 16 1.57 11.39 -10.03
N HIS A 17 2.85 11.07 -9.82
CA HIS A 17 3.36 9.71 -10.05
C HIS A 17 4.23 9.21 -8.90
N PHE A 18 4.00 7.97 -8.46
CA PHE A 18 4.78 7.30 -7.43
C PHE A 18 6.19 6.97 -7.94
N ASP A 19 7.20 7.58 -7.33
CA ASP A 19 8.60 7.29 -7.63
C ASP A 19 9.09 6.08 -6.83
N VAL A 20 9.12 4.93 -7.52
CA VAL A 20 9.60 3.64 -7.00
C VAL A 20 11.06 3.72 -6.52
N ASN A 21 11.93 4.45 -7.22
CA ASN A 21 13.35 4.54 -6.88
C ASN A 21 13.57 5.36 -5.61
N SER A 22 12.86 6.48 -5.48
CA SER A 22 12.88 7.27 -4.24
C SER A 22 12.33 6.46 -3.07
N TYR A 23 11.24 5.72 -3.26
CA TYR A 23 10.65 4.85 -2.24
C TYR A 23 11.62 3.75 -1.79
N LYS A 24 12.24 3.02 -2.74
CA LYS A 24 13.27 2.01 -2.48
C LYS A 24 14.45 2.60 -1.72
N SER A 25 14.93 3.77 -2.14
CA SER A 25 16.09 4.44 -1.54
C SER A 25 15.84 4.80 -0.07
N VAL A 26 14.68 5.38 0.24
CA VAL A 26 14.28 5.72 1.62
C VAL A 26 14.18 4.45 2.47
N LEU A 27 13.44 3.44 2.01
CA LEU A 27 13.22 2.24 2.81
C LEU A 27 14.49 1.40 2.99
N ASN A 28 15.32 1.27 1.94
CA ASN A 28 16.62 0.61 2.06
C ASN A 28 17.50 1.30 3.09
N ARG A 29 17.55 2.65 3.09
CA ARG A 29 18.31 3.39 4.11
C ARG A 29 17.80 3.11 5.52
N TRP A 30 16.50 3.13 5.76
CA TRP A 30 15.92 2.85 7.08
C TRP A 30 16.13 1.40 7.53
N GLN A 31 16.02 0.43 6.61
CA GLN A 31 16.35 -0.98 6.88
C GLN A 31 17.82 -1.13 7.30
N LYS A 32 18.76 -0.57 6.52
CA LYS A 32 20.20 -0.68 6.78
C LYS A 32 20.69 0.10 8.00
N GLN A 33 20.11 1.27 8.28
CA GLN A 33 20.54 2.09 9.43
C GLN A 33 20.09 1.51 10.77
N LEU A 34 18.94 0.84 10.81
CA LEU A 34 18.41 0.23 12.03
C LEU A 34 18.78 -1.24 12.19
N GLU A 35 19.39 -1.86 11.19
CA GLU A 35 19.88 -3.23 11.25
C GLU A 35 20.79 -3.44 12.49
N ASN A 36 20.45 -4.43 13.32
CA ASN A 36 21.13 -4.76 14.58
C ASN A 36 21.21 -3.63 15.63
N LYS A 37 20.49 -2.52 15.43
CA LYS A 37 20.54 -1.32 16.30
C LYS A 37 19.17 -0.82 16.74
N GLY A 38 18.13 -1.15 15.97
CA GLY A 38 16.79 -0.64 16.17
C GLY A 38 15.75 -1.59 15.59
N TRP A 39 14.53 -1.06 15.43
CA TRP A 39 13.41 -1.84 14.91
C TRP A 39 12.47 -0.89 14.16
N ASN A 40 12.20 -1.16 12.88
CA ASN A 40 11.30 -0.33 12.08
C ASN A 40 9.84 -0.57 12.48
N ALA A 41 9.05 0.50 12.51
CA ALA A 41 7.61 0.42 12.34
C ALA A 41 7.31 0.53 10.83
N LEU A 42 6.69 -0.49 10.25
CA LEU A 42 6.41 -0.57 8.82
C LEU A 42 4.95 -0.19 8.60
N PHE A 43 4.68 0.86 7.85
CA PHE A 43 3.32 1.28 7.55
C PHE A 43 3.31 2.01 6.22
N ILE A 44 2.15 2.05 5.58
CA ILE A 44 1.94 2.84 4.36
C ILE A 44 0.69 3.71 4.48
N GLU A 45 -0.30 3.31 5.30
CA GLU A 45 -1.49 4.11 5.59
C GLU A 45 -1.57 4.54 7.06
N ASN A 46 -2.25 5.65 7.30
CA ASN A 46 -2.74 6.09 8.59
C ASN A 46 -3.82 7.17 8.40
N HIS A 47 -4.39 7.66 9.50
CA HIS A 47 -5.43 8.69 9.53
C HIS A 47 -5.05 10.09 9.02
N ASP A 48 -3.78 10.34 8.69
CA ASP A 48 -3.26 11.61 8.17
C ASP A 48 -2.77 11.49 6.71
N GLN A 49 -3.00 10.35 6.07
CA GLN A 49 -2.56 10.07 4.70
C GLN A 49 -3.75 9.60 3.85
N PRO A 50 -3.78 9.88 2.55
CA PRO A 50 -4.78 9.30 1.65
C PRO A 50 -4.60 7.78 1.48
N ARG A 51 -5.56 7.13 0.82
CA ARG A 51 -5.52 5.69 0.54
C ARG A 51 -4.44 5.37 -0.48
N ARG A 52 -3.71 4.27 -0.28
CA ARG A 52 -2.53 3.94 -1.09
C ARG A 52 -2.88 3.30 -2.41
N VAL A 53 -3.99 2.60 -2.48
CA VAL A 53 -4.51 2.08 -3.75
C VAL A 53 -4.85 3.22 -4.71
N SER A 54 -5.40 4.33 -4.21
CA SER A 54 -5.74 5.52 -5.01
C SER A 54 -4.58 6.45 -5.31
N THR A 55 -3.55 6.47 -4.47
CA THR A 55 -2.41 7.37 -4.65
C THR A 55 -1.22 6.64 -5.27
N TRP A 56 -0.72 5.56 -4.68
CA TRP A 56 0.46 4.85 -5.19
C TRP A 56 0.11 3.76 -6.22
N GLY A 57 -1.08 3.21 -6.11
CA GLY A 57 -1.58 2.13 -6.94
C GLY A 57 -2.45 2.60 -8.10
N ASP A 58 -3.41 1.74 -8.45
CA ASP A 58 -4.43 1.98 -9.45
C ASP A 58 -5.74 1.44 -8.86
N ASP A 59 -6.65 2.34 -8.49
CA ASP A 59 -7.92 2.00 -7.83
C ASP A 59 -9.09 1.76 -8.80
N ASP A 60 -8.76 1.61 -10.08
CA ASP A 60 -9.70 1.29 -11.15
C ASP A 60 -9.37 -0.07 -11.75
N LYS A 61 -8.37 -0.13 -12.65
CA LYS A 61 -8.07 -1.30 -13.45
C LYS A 61 -7.32 -2.39 -12.68
N TYR A 62 -6.39 -2.00 -11.81
CA TYR A 62 -5.52 -2.93 -11.07
C TYR A 62 -5.71 -2.78 -9.56
N TRP A 63 -6.96 -2.60 -9.12
CA TRP A 63 -7.31 -2.37 -7.72
C TRP A 63 -6.76 -3.47 -6.79
N TYR A 64 -7.01 -4.74 -7.12
CA TYR A 64 -6.54 -5.86 -6.31
C TYR A 64 -5.01 -6.00 -6.39
N GLU A 65 -4.45 -5.97 -7.60
CA GLU A 65 -3.03 -6.22 -7.82
C GLU A 65 -2.17 -5.11 -7.20
N SER A 66 -2.56 -3.84 -7.34
CA SER A 66 -1.83 -2.72 -6.75
C SER A 66 -1.89 -2.73 -5.23
N ALA A 67 -3.05 -3.02 -4.63
CA ALA A 67 -3.22 -3.17 -3.19
C ALA A 67 -2.31 -4.27 -2.62
N THR A 68 -2.34 -5.44 -3.26
CA THR A 68 -1.58 -6.63 -2.80
C THR A 68 -0.08 -6.51 -3.06
N SER A 69 0.33 -5.84 -4.15
CA SER A 69 1.75 -5.61 -4.44
C SER A 69 2.40 -4.69 -3.42
N HIS A 70 1.76 -3.55 -3.12
CA HIS A 70 2.23 -2.68 -2.05
C HIS A 70 2.22 -3.41 -0.70
N ALA A 71 1.17 -4.19 -0.40
CA ALA A 71 1.06 -5.00 0.81
C ALA A 71 2.27 -5.92 0.98
N ALA A 72 2.61 -6.72 -0.04
CA ALA A 72 3.71 -7.68 0.01
C ALA A 72 5.05 -6.99 0.31
N VAL A 73 5.36 -5.90 -0.41
CA VAL A 73 6.68 -5.26 -0.30
C VAL A 73 6.87 -4.48 1.00
N TYR A 74 5.84 -3.88 1.59
CA TYR A 74 5.99 -3.15 2.86
C TYR A 74 5.92 -4.09 4.07
N PHE A 75 5.02 -5.08 4.04
CA PHE A 75 4.67 -5.89 5.21
C PHE A 75 5.79 -6.87 5.62
N LEU A 76 6.56 -7.37 4.64
CA LEU A 76 7.59 -8.40 4.82
C LEU A 76 9.02 -7.84 4.97
N GLN A 77 9.19 -6.55 5.25
CA GLN A 77 10.50 -5.98 5.62
C GLN A 77 10.86 -6.32 7.07
N GLN A 78 12.10 -6.03 7.50
CA GLN A 78 12.48 -6.21 8.91
C GLN A 78 11.85 -5.10 9.75
N GLY A 79 10.92 -5.48 10.63
CA GLY A 79 10.19 -4.55 11.48
C GLY A 79 8.84 -5.08 11.94
N THR A 80 8.05 -4.21 12.57
CA THR A 80 6.66 -4.48 12.95
C THR A 80 5.72 -3.80 11.96
N PRO A 81 4.96 -4.57 11.16
CA PRO A 81 4.00 -3.99 10.25
C PRO A 81 2.73 -3.52 10.96
N PHE A 82 2.23 -2.37 10.50
CA PHE A 82 0.94 -1.78 10.87
C PHE A 82 0.04 -1.83 9.64
N ILE A 83 -1.22 -2.16 9.88
CA ILE A 83 -2.30 -2.11 8.89
C ILE A 83 -3.30 -1.09 9.43
N TYR A 84 -3.66 -0.11 8.62
CA TYR A 84 -4.68 0.87 8.97
C TYR A 84 -6.07 0.38 8.53
N GLN A 85 -7.13 0.70 9.28
CA GLN A 85 -8.47 0.20 9.00
C GLN A 85 -8.91 0.52 7.55
N GLY A 86 -9.33 -0.51 6.82
CA GLY A 86 -9.73 -0.39 5.42
C GLY A 86 -8.61 -0.68 4.42
N GLN A 87 -7.34 -0.60 4.84
CA GLN A 87 -6.20 -0.96 3.99
C GLN A 87 -6.27 -2.43 3.59
N GLU A 88 -6.71 -3.29 4.52
CA GLU A 88 -6.84 -4.73 4.33
C GLU A 88 -7.98 -5.13 3.39
N ILE A 89 -8.92 -4.24 3.11
CA ILE A 89 -9.96 -4.46 2.09
C ILE A 89 -9.73 -3.58 0.86
N GLY A 90 -8.59 -2.88 0.76
CA GLY A 90 -8.31 -1.99 -0.37
C GLY A 90 -9.28 -0.81 -0.49
N MET A 91 -9.71 -0.21 0.63
CA MET A 91 -10.51 1.03 0.59
C MET A 91 -9.78 2.12 -0.20
N THR A 92 -10.54 2.91 -0.95
CA THR A 92 -10.03 3.92 -1.87
C THR A 92 -10.37 5.34 -1.38
N ASN A 93 -9.74 6.34 -1.99
CA ASN A 93 -10.05 7.75 -1.78
C ASN A 93 -11.55 8.01 -2.01
N TYR A 94 -12.09 8.93 -1.22
CA TYR A 94 -13.49 9.32 -1.33
C TYR A 94 -13.69 10.24 -2.53
N PRO A 95 -14.77 10.08 -3.33
CA PRO A 95 -15.05 10.95 -4.47
C PRO A 95 -15.58 12.31 -4.01
N PHE A 96 -14.72 13.18 -3.48
CA PHE A 96 -15.10 14.54 -3.10
C PHE A 96 -15.62 15.32 -4.32
N GLU A 97 -16.77 15.97 -4.15
CA GLU A 97 -17.42 16.79 -5.19
C GLU A 97 -17.41 18.30 -4.86
N SER A 98 -17.39 18.64 -3.57
CA SER A 98 -17.48 20.02 -3.12
C SER A 98 -16.88 20.24 -1.72
N ILE A 99 -16.61 21.50 -1.38
CA ILE A 99 -16.03 21.88 -0.06
C ILE A 99 -16.89 21.41 1.13
N GLU A 100 -18.21 21.31 0.95
CA GLU A 100 -19.15 20.87 1.98
C GLU A 100 -18.91 19.43 2.44
N THR A 101 -18.29 18.61 1.58
CA THR A 101 -18.01 17.20 1.89
C THR A 101 -16.71 17.02 2.66
N PHE A 102 -15.79 17.99 2.59
CA PHE A 102 -14.56 17.97 3.38
C PHE A 102 -14.86 18.29 4.85
N ASN A 103 -14.25 17.56 5.77
CA ASN A 103 -14.29 17.88 7.19
C ASN A 103 -12.95 18.40 7.73
N ASP A 104 -11.86 18.23 6.98
CA ASP A 104 -10.53 18.66 7.38
C ASP A 104 -10.44 20.18 7.54
N VAL A 105 -10.04 20.58 8.75
CA VAL A 105 -9.83 21.98 9.11
C VAL A 105 -8.78 22.65 8.23
N ALA A 106 -7.75 21.93 7.79
CA ALA A 106 -6.72 22.48 6.90
C ALA A 106 -7.31 22.88 5.54
N VAL A 107 -8.04 21.96 4.89
CA VAL A 107 -8.74 22.20 3.62
C VAL A 107 -9.72 23.36 3.75
N LYS A 108 -10.51 23.39 4.82
CA LYS A 108 -11.47 24.49 5.08
C LYS A 108 -10.78 25.84 5.23
N ASN A 109 -9.67 25.90 5.96
CA ASN A 109 -8.91 27.14 6.16
C ASN A 109 -8.32 27.64 4.84
N ASP A 110 -7.66 26.77 4.09
CA ASP A 110 -7.02 27.13 2.82
C ASP A 110 -8.04 27.56 1.77
N TYR A 111 -9.19 26.88 1.72
CA TYR A 111 -10.29 27.30 0.86
C TYR A 111 -10.73 28.73 1.17
N GLN A 112 -10.89 29.10 2.46
CA GLN A 112 -11.25 30.47 2.82
C GLN A 112 -10.16 31.48 2.46
N ILE A 113 -8.88 31.12 2.63
CA ILE A 113 -7.74 31.98 2.28
C ILE A 113 -7.69 32.23 0.76
N VAL A 114 -7.71 31.16 -0.04
CA VAL A 114 -7.64 31.24 -1.50
C VAL A 114 -8.85 31.99 -2.05
N LYS A 115 -10.06 31.72 -1.51
CA LYS A 115 -11.28 32.43 -1.88
C LYS A 115 -11.21 33.92 -1.56
N ALA A 116 -10.72 34.29 -0.37
CA ALA A 116 -10.58 35.69 0.02
C ALA A 116 -9.55 36.45 -0.84
N GLN A 117 -8.55 35.74 -1.36
CA GLN A 117 -7.54 36.28 -2.28
C GLN A 117 -8.00 36.30 -3.76
N GLY A 118 -9.21 35.80 -4.06
CA GLY A 118 -9.70 35.68 -5.44
C GLY A 118 -8.94 34.63 -6.27
N GLY A 119 -8.31 33.66 -5.61
CA GLY A 119 -7.60 32.56 -6.27
C GLY A 119 -8.52 31.45 -6.77
N ASP A 120 -7.92 30.47 -7.42
CA ASP A 120 -8.62 29.32 -8.00
C ASP A 120 -8.93 28.26 -6.93
N VAL A 121 -10.15 28.30 -6.40
CA VAL A 121 -10.62 27.34 -5.41
C VAL A 121 -10.89 25.96 -6.01
N ASP A 122 -11.19 25.86 -7.31
CA ASP A 122 -11.48 24.59 -7.96
C ASP A 122 -10.19 23.79 -8.15
N ALA A 123 -9.10 24.46 -8.56
CA ALA A 123 -7.78 23.86 -8.59
C ALA A 123 -7.31 23.40 -7.20
N LEU A 124 -7.61 24.19 -6.15
CA LEU A 124 -7.30 23.82 -4.77
C LEU A 124 -8.06 22.55 -4.33
N LEU A 125 -9.37 22.49 -4.59
CA LEU A 125 -10.20 21.35 -4.23
C LEU A 125 -9.84 20.10 -5.05
N ALA A 126 -9.50 20.26 -6.33
CA ALA A 126 -9.01 19.17 -7.16
C ALA A 126 -7.74 18.55 -6.57
N LYS A 127 -6.79 19.37 -6.13
CA LYS A 127 -5.60 18.89 -5.42
C LYS A 127 -5.97 18.17 -4.12
N TYR A 128 -6.82 18.78 -3.29
CA TYR A 128 -7.16 18.19 -1.99
C TYR A 128 -7.94 16.89 -2.09
N LYS A 129 -8.71 16.69 -3.15
CA LYS A 129 -9.42 15.43 -3.39
C LYS A 129 -8.48 14.22 -3.27
N ASP A 130 -7.26 14.33 -3.79
CA ASP A 130 -6.32 13.22 -3.85
C ASP A 130 -5.40 13.15 -2.62
N GLU A 131 -5.06 14.31 -2.03
CA GLU A 131 -4.02 14.40 -1.00
C GLU A 131 -4.55 14.47 0.44
N ASN A 132 -5.80 14.90 0.63
CA ASN A 132 -6.28 15.19 1.98
C ASN A 132 -6.51 13.92 2.82
N ARG A 133 -6.36 14.08 4.13
CA ARG A 133 -6.46 12.99 5.10
C ARG A 133 -7.87 12.46 5.36
N ASP A 134 -8.93 13.19 5.00
CA ASP A 134 -10.30 12.68 5.17
C ASP A 134 -10.58 11.47 4.27
N ASN A 135 -9.79 11.27 3.20
CA ASN A 135 -9.79 10.03 2.42
C ASN A 135 -9.63 8.76 3.27
N SER A 136 -8.91 8.85 4.38
CA SER A 136 -8.67 7.74 5.32
C SER A 136 -9.56 7.78 6.55
N ARG A 137 -10.59 8.63 6.57
CA ARG A 137 -11.49 8.83 7.71
C ARG A 137 -12.95 8.52 7.40
N THR A 138 -13.23 8.12 6.16
CA THR A 138 -14.52 7.53 5.81
C THR A 138 -14.83 6.34 6.71
N PRO A 139 -16.11 6.16 7.10
CA PRO A 139 -16.50 5.00 7.89
C PRO A 139 -16.04 3.68 7.26
N MET A 140 -15.68 2.72 8.11
CA MET A 140 -15.29 1.38 7.69
C MET A 140 -16.45 0.70 6.94
N GLN A 141 -16.11 -0.02 5.87
CA GLN A 141 -17.06 -0.67 4.96
C GLN A 141 -17.22 -2.15 5.36
N TRP A 142 -18.13 -2.44 6.28
CA TRP A 142 -18.36 -3.79 6.80
C TRP A 142 -19.14 -4.68 5.84
N ASP A 143 -20.21 -4.17 5.24
CA ASP A 143 -21.09 -4.92 4.34
C ASP A 143 -21.73 -3.98 3.30
N ASP A 144 -22.67 -4.49 2.50
CA ASP A 144 -23.39 -3.75 1.47
C ASP A 144 -24.72 -3.12 1.97
N THR A 145 -24.97 -3.10 3.28
CA THR A 145 -26.20 -2.56 3.87
C THR A 145 -26.12 -1.04 4.08
N LEU A 146 -27.09 -0.46 4.79
CA LEU A 146 -27.11 0.99 5.05
C LEU A 146 -25.79 1.44 5.69
N ASN A 147 -25.19 2.51 5.14
CA ASN A 147 -23.90 3.06 5.57
C ASN A 147 -22.75 2.04 5.62
N GLY A 148 -22.78 1.03 4.75
CA GLY A 148 -21.78 -0.05 4.73
C GLY A 148 -21.72 -0.84 6.04
N GLY A 149 -22.84 -0.96 6.75
CA GLY A 149 -22.92 -1.65 8.05
C GLY A 149 -22.29 -0.87 9.22
N PHE A 150 -21.78 0.34 8.99
CA PHE A 150 -21.13 1.14 10.04
C PHE A 150 -22.10 1.66 11.10
N THR A 151 -23.28 2.11 10.68
CA THR A 151 -24.30 2.68 11.58
C THR A 151 -25.68 2.62 10.95
N ASN A 152 -26.71 2.47 11.79
CA ASN A 152 -28.12 2.61 11.38
C ASN A 152 -28.59 4.08 11.38
N GLY A 153 -27.78 5.02 11.89
CA GLY A 153 -28.09 6.44 11.95
C GLY A 153 -27.40 7.25 10.85
N GLU A 154 -27.23 8.55 11.11
CA GLU A 154 -26.43 9.45 10.27
C GLU A 154 -24.95 9.27 10.64
N PRO A 155 -24.06 8.85 9.72
CA PRO A 155 -22.64 8.79 10.02
C PRO A 155 -22.07 10.21 10.14
N TRP A 156 -21.07 10.39 11.03
CA TRP A 156 -20.41 11.68 11.24
C TRP A 156 -19.64 12.18 10.00
N PHE A 157 -19.32 11.26 9.08
CA PHE A 157 -18.64 11.51 7.82
C PHE A 157 -19.22 10.55 6.76
N PRO A 158 -19.33 10.95 5.48
CA PRO A 158 -19.98 10.12 4.46
C PRO A 158 -19.21 8.81 4.22
N VAL A 159 -19.99 7.74 4.00
CA VAL A 159 -19.46 6.43 3.59
C VAL A 159 -19.11 6.49 2.11
N ASN A 160 -17.95 5.97 1.72
CA ASN A 160 -17.57 5.92 0.30
C ASN A 160 -18.61 5.11 -0.48
N PRO A 161 -19.23 5.66 -1.54
CA PRO A 161 -20.28 4.99 -2.30
C PRO A 161 -19.92 3.58 -2.81
N ASN A 162 -18.62 3.29 -2.97
CA ASN A 162 -18.13 1.98 -3.39
C ASN A 162 -18.22 0.88 -2.31
N TYR A 163 -18.78 1.16 -1.13
CA TYR A 163 -19.02 0.13 -0.10
C TYR A 163 -19.87 -1.06 -0.60
N LYS A 164 -20.65 -0.86 -1.68
CA LYS A 164 -21.41 -1.92 -2.35
C LYS A 164 -20.53 -2.99 -3.01
N THR A 165 -19.29 -2.67 -3.35
CA THR A 165 -18.35 -3.56 -4.06
C THR A 165 -17.05 -3.79 -3.29
N ILE A 166 -16.73 -2.91 -2.35
CA ILE A 166 -15.58 -3.04 -1.46
C ILE A 166 -16.12 -3.09 -0.03
N ASN A 167 -16.22 -4.28 0.54
CA ASN A 167 -16.61 -4.44 1.95
C ASN A 167 -16.07 -5.75 2.53
N VAL A 168 -16.04 -5.81 3.86
CA VAL A 168 -15.53 -6.97 4.60
C VAL A 168 -16.35 -8.23 4.31
N ALA A 169 -17.69 -8.15 4.32
CA ALA A 169 -18.55 -9.30 4.12
C ALA A 169 -18.28 -10.01 2.79
N GLN A 170 -18.20 -9.26 1.69
CA GLN A 170 -17.87 -9.80 0.37
C GLN A 170 -16.46 -10.40 0.33
N GLN A 171 -15.45 -9.71 0.89
CA GLN A 171 -14.07 -10.20 0.86
C GLN A 171 -13.82 -11.38 1.80
N LEU A 172 -14.67 -11.61 2.81
CA LEU A 172 -14.59 -12.82 3.63
C LEU A 172 -15.00 -14.09 2.87
N GLU A 173 -15.80 -13.96 1.81
CA GLU A 173 -16.26 -15.08 0.98
C GLU A 173 -15.37 -15.31 -0.25
N ASP A 174 -14.48 -14.37 -0.56
CA ASP A 174 -13.58 -14.42 -1.72
C ASP A 174 -12.14 -14.77 -1.29
N GLU A 175 -11.70 -15.97 -1.70
CA GLU A 175 -10.34 -16.48 -1.45
C GLU A 175 -9.25 -15.68 -2.17
N HIS A 176 -9.60 -14.89 -3.19
CA HIS A 176 -8.69 -14.02 -3.92
C HIS A 176 -8.95 -12.53 -3.62
N SER A 177 -9.39 -12.23 -2.40
CA SER A 177 -9.60 -10.85 -1.93
C SER A 177 -8.34 -10.22 -1.34
N VAL A 178 -8.31 -8.88 -1.29
CA VAL A 178 -7.25 -8.13 -0.59
C VAL A 178 -7.19 -8.55 0.89
N LEU A 179 -8.35 -8.77 1.52
CA LEU A 179 -8.44 -9.24 2.91
C LEU A 179 -7.79 -10.60 3.09
N GLN A 180 -8.07 -11.55 2.20
CA GLN A 180 -7.46 -12.87 2.25
C GLN A 180 -5.94 -12.77 2.03
N PHE A 181 -5.49 -11.93 1.10
CA PHE A 181 -4.06 -11.70 0.87
C PHE A 181 -3.34 -11.15 2.11
N TYR A 182 -3.93 -10.21 2.86
CA TYR A 182 -3.36 -9.75 4.13
C TYR A 182 -3.35 -10.85 5.21
N LYS A 183 -4.37 -11.70 5.29
CA LYS A 183 -4.35 -12.86 6.18
C LYS A 183 -3.22 -13.82 5.82
N ASP A 184 -3.00 -14.05 4.53
CA ASP A 184 -1.92 -14.92 4.04
C ASP A 184 -0.54 -14.30 4.33
N LEU A 185 -0.37 -12.99 4.18
CA LEU A 185 0.85 -12.28 4.61
C LEU A 185 1.12 -12.43 6.11
N ILE A 186 0.10 -12.27 6.94
CA ILE A 186 0.21 -12.44 8.39
C ILE A 186 0.60 -13.88 8.73
N GLN A 187 -0.04 -14.86 8.09
CA GLN A 187 0.23 -16.27 8.31
C GLN A 187 1.63 -16.65 7.83
N LEU A 188 2.04 -16.18 6.65
CA LEU A 188 3.36 -16.37 6.10
C LEU A 188 4.42 -15.81 7.04
N ARG A 189 4.23 -14.57 7.51
CA ARG A 189 5.16 -13.93 8.45
C ARG A 189 5.26 -14.66 9.79
N LYS A 190 4.18 -15.31 10.24
CA LYS A 190 4.17 -16.15 11.46
C LYS A 190 4.77 -17.55 11.23
N SER A 191 4.79 -18.04 10.00
CA SER A 191 5.21 -19.40 9.69
C SER A 191 6.72 -19.63 9.87
N ASN A 192 7.53 -18.57 9.75
CA ASN A 192 8.98 -18.68 9.83
C ASN A 192 9.65 -17.37 10.30
N ASP A 193 10.66 -17.50 11.14
CA ASP A 193 11.43 -16.38 11.70
C ASP A 193 12.20 -15.58 10.64
N VAL A 194 12.48 -16.12 9.44
CA VAL A 194 13.12 -15.37 8.35
C VAL A 194 12.34 -14.11 7.96
N TYR A 195 11.00 -14.16 8.01
CA TYR A 195 10.13 -13.03 7.70
C TYR A 195 10.10 -11.97 8.82
N VAL A 196 10.52 -12.33 10.03
CA VAL A 196 10.57 -11.43 11.19
C VAL A 196 11.97 -10.85 11.35
N TYR A 197 12.96 -11.72 11.51
CA TYR A 197 14.31 -11.37 11.93
C TYR A 197 15.34 -11.37 10.81
N GLY A 198 15.03 -11.96 9.65
CA GLY A 198 15.98 -12.06 8.55
C GLY A 198 16.55 -10.71 8.12
N GLN A 199 17.83 -10.68 7.78
CA GLN A 199 18.51 -9.51 7.25
C GLN A 199 17.87 -9.10 5.92
N PHE A 200 17.58 -7.81 5.75
CA PHE A 200 17.04 -7.24 4.53
C PHE A 200 18.18 -6.85 3.57
N ASP A 201 18.12 -7.27 2.31
CA ASP A 201 19.05 -6.85 1.26
C ASP A 201 18.29 -6.47 -0.02
N LEU A 202 18.44 -5.23 -0.47
CA LEU A 202 17.80 -4.72 -1.69
C LEU A 202 18.33 -5.45 -2.93
N VAL A 203 17.44 -5.79 -3.85
CA VAL A 203 17.75 -6.41 -5.14
C VAL A 203 17.36 -5.45 -6.27
N ASP A 204 18.19 -5.41 -7.31
CA ASP A 204 17.96 -4.61 -8.53
C ASP A 204 17.66 -3.13 -8.21
N ALA A 205 18.59 -2.49 -7.49
CA ALA A 205 18.37 -1.19 -6.86
C ALA A 205 17.93 -0.09 -7.85
N GLU A 206 18.45 -0.09 -9.07
CA GLU A 206 18.19 0.92 -10.10
C GLU A 206 16.87 0.70 -10.87
N ASN A 207 16.19 -0.44 -10.64
CA ASN A 207 14.94 -0.76 -11.32
C ASN A 207 13.82 0.19 -10.88
N SER A 208 13.34 1.01 -11.82
CA SER A 208 12.33 2.05 -11.58
C SER A 208 10.89 1.55 -11.53
N GLN A 209 10.66 0.24 -11.70
CA GLN A 209 9.31 -0.36 -11.67
C GLN A 209 9.16 -1.37 -10.54
N VAL A 210 10.22 -2.12 -10.24
CA VAL A 210 10.18 -3.26 -9.31
C VAL A 210 10.89 -2.92 -8.00
N PHE A 211 10.21 -3.19 -6.89
CA PHE A 211 10.83 -3.29 -5.59
C PHE A 211 10.99 -4.77 -5.23
N ALA A 212 12.23 -5.23 -5.26
CA ALA A 212 12.60 -6.55 -4.80
C ALA A 212 13.66 -6.49 -3.68
N TYR A 213 13.60 -7.42 -2.75
CA TYR A 213 14.61 -7.58 -1.70
C TYR A 213 14.61 -9.02 -1.18
N THR A 214 15.73 -9.45 -0.61
CA THR A 214 15.79 -10.72 0.11
C THR A 214 15.65 -10.50 1.62
N ARG A 215 15.14 -11.54 2.30
CA ARG A 215 15.27 -11.72 3.75
C ARG A 215 16.08 -12.98 4.00
N THR A 216 17.18 -12.86 4.75
CA THR A 216 18.11 -13.98 5.00
C THR A 216 18.27 -14.23 6.50
N LEU A 217 18.05 -15.46 6.96
CA LEU A 217 18.26 -15.87 8.34
C LEU A 217 18.84 -17.29 8.39
N ASN A 218 20.07 -17.42 8.88
CA ASN A 218 20.84 -18.67 8.83
C ASN A 218 20.94 -19.18 7.37
N GLU A 219 20.51 -20.41 7.11
CA GLU A 219 20.50 -21.03 5.78
C GLU A 219 19.22 -20.71 4.99
N LYS A 220 18.21 -20.08 5.60
CA LYS A 220 16.96 -19.73 4.91
C LYS A 220 17.07 -18.35 4.26
N GLN A 221 16.70 -18.30 2.99
CA GLN A 221 16.59 -17.05 2.25
C GLN A 221 15.27 -17.01 1.49
N VAL A 222 14.63 -15.85 1.49
CA VAL A 222 13.40 -15.60 0.73
C VAL A 222 13.58 -14.34 -0.11
N LEU A 223 13.02 -14.32 -1.31
CA LEU A 223 12.92 -13.17 -2.20
C LEU A 223 11.49 -12.65 -2.17
N ILE A 224 11.33 -11.36 -1.87
CA ILE A 224 10.06 -10.63 -1.95
C ILE A 224 10.16 -9.73 -3.18
N VAL A 225 9.14 -9.78 -4.03
CA VAL A 225 9.06 -8.99 -5.26
C VAL A 225 7.70 -8.31 -5.33
N GLY A 226 7.69 -7.04 -5.70
CA GLY A 226 6.49 -6.34 -6.20
C GLY A 226 6.87 -5.42 -7.36
N ASN A 227 6.24 -5.62 -8.51
CA ASN A 227 6.10 -4.56 -9.50
C ASN A 227 5.16 -3.52 -8.91
N LEU A 228 5.56 -2.25 -8.88
CA LEU A 228 4.78 -1.16 -8.28
C LEU A 228 4.24 -0.21 -9.36
N THR A 229 4.15 -0.69 -10.59
CA THR A 229 3.67 0.07 -11.76
C THR A 229 2.62 -0.72 -12.54
N ASN A 230 1.84 0.00 -13.34
CA ASN A 230 0.82 -0.57 -14.22
C ASN A 230 1.37 -1.09 -15.57
N HIS A 231 2.68 -1.26 -15.68
CA HIS A 231 3.39 -1.73 -16.88
C HIS A 231 4.09 -3.06 -16.61
N GLU A 232 4.30 -3.86 -17.65
CA GLU A 232 5.17 -5.04 -17.52
C GLU A 232 6.60 -4.60 -17.14
N ALA A 233 7.29 -5.44 -16.36
CA ALA A 233 8.64 -5.18 -15.91
C ALA A 233 9.50 -6.45 -15.91
N GLU A 234 10.81 -6.26 -15.97
CA GLU A 234 11.79 -7.33 -15.78
C GLU A 234 12.53 -7.09 -14.46
N LEU A 235 12.81 -8.16 -13.72
CA LEU A 235 13.65 -8.15 -12.53
C LEU A 235 14.96 -8.91 -12.80
N THR A 236 16.07 -8.26 -12.51
CA THR A 236 17.39 -8.90 -12.55
C THR A 236 17.81 -9.37 -11.17
N VAL A 237 18.03 -10.67 -11.02
CA VAL A 237 18.50 -11.28 -9.76
C VAL A 237 19.93 -11.79 -9.89
N PRO A 238 20.76 -11.69 -8.83
CA PRO A 238 22.14 -12.20 -8.85
C PRO A 238 22.26 -13.69 -8.50
N PHE A 239 21.15 -14.42 -8.37
CA PHE A 239 21.09 -15.82 -7.94
C PHE A 239 20.15 -16.64 -8.81
N ASP A 240 20.34 -17.96 -8.79
CA ASP A 240 19.48 -18.90 -9.53
C ASP A 240 18.16 -19.16 -8.78
N LEU A 241 17.08 -19.24 -9.54
CA LEU A 241 15.71 -19.47 -9.07
C LEU A 241 15.14 -20.81 -9.53
N SER A 242 15.93 -21.62 -10.25
CA SER A 242 15.52 -22.91 -10.81
C SER A 242 14.88 -23.86 -9.79
N HIS A 243 15.19 -23.70 -8.50
CA HIS A 243 14.66 -24.51 -7.42
C HIS A 243 13.82 -23.72 -6.40
N GLY A 244 13.50 -22.45 -6.65
CA GLY A 244 12.71 -21.63 -5.72
C GLY A 244 11.26 -22.10 -5.60
N GLU A 245 10.70 -22.02 -4.38
CA GLU A 245 9.30 -22.36 -4.10
C GLU A 245 8.47 -21.09 -3.89
N VAL A 246 7.41 -20.90 -4.69
CA VAL A 246 6.50 -19.76 -4.53
C VAL A 246 5.61 -19.97 -3.30
N LYS A 247 5.71 -19.06 -2.32
CA LYS A 247 4.96 -19.11 -1.05
C LYS A 247 3.72 -18.23 -1.04
N LEU A 248 3.73 -17.16 -1.81
CA LEU A 248 2.60 -16.24 -1.97
C LEU A 248 2.69 -15.59 -3.35
N PHE A 249 1.55 -15.42 -4.02
CA PHE A 249 1.47 -14.82 -5.34
C PHE A 249 0.11 -14.17 -5.57
N ASN A 250 0.07 -12.98 -6.17
CA ASN A 250 -1.19 -12.25 -6.42
C ASN A 250 -1.76 -12.44 -7.84
N TYR A 251 -1.23 -13.38 -8.62
CA TYR A 251 -1.77 -13.72 -9.94
C TYR A 251 -2.05 -15.23 -10.04
N ASP A 252 -3.08 -15.60 -10.80
CA ASP A 252 -3.32 -17.01 -11.16
C ASP A 252 -2.49 -17.39 -12.40
N ALA A 253 -1.17 -17.50 -12.22
CA ALA A 253 -0.25 -17.83 -13.29
C ALA A 253 1.04 -18.48 -12.76
N LYS A 254 1.97 -18.78 -13.67
CA LYS A 254 3.36 -19.04 -13.29
C LYS A 254 4.12 -17.73 -13.17
N VAL A 255 4.91 -17.61 -12.11
CA VAL A 255 5.85 -16.51 -11.92
C VAL A 255 6.88 -16.51 -13.05
N ASN A 256 7.10 -15.36 -13.65
CA ASN A 256 8.18 -15.13 -14.60
C ASN A 256 8.86 -13.80 -14.28
N LEU A 257 10.01 -13.82 -13.60
CA LEU A 257 10.71 -12.59 -13.22
C LEU A 257 11.25 -11.80 -14.42
N LYS A 258 11.28 -12.39 -15.62
CA LYS A 258 11.62 -11.68 -16.87
C LYS A 258 10.44 -10.95 -17.50
N GLN A 259 9.23 -11.19 -17.00
CA GLN A 259 8.00 -10.58 -17.50
C GLN A 259 6.96 -10.53 -16.37
N LEU A 260 7.23 -9.68 -15.39
CA LEU A 260 6.31 -9.36 -14.31
C LEU A 260 5.17 -8.53 -14.89
N ARG A 261 3.92 -8.96 -14.63
CA ARG A 261 2.71 -8.22 -15.01
C ARG A 261 2.58 -6.92 -14.21
N PRO A 262 1.73 -5.98 -14.66
CA PRO A 262 1.32 -4.82 -13.88
C PRO A 262 0.99 -5.19 -12.44
N TYR A 263 1.63 -4.55 -11.47
CA TYR A 263 1.45 -4.83 -10.04
C TYR A 263 1.61 -6.31 -9.61
N GLU A 264 2.36 -7.12 -10.36
CA GLU A 264 2.64 -8.50 -9.96
C GLU A 264 3.55 -8.55 -8.73
N ALA A 265 3.15 -9.34 -7.72
CA ALA A 265 3.89 -9.54 -6.49
C ALA A 265 3.93 -11.00 -6.07
N CYS A 266 5.13 -11.45 -5.71
CA CYS A 266 5.38 -12.81 -5.27
C CYS A 266 6.39 -12.88 -4.12
N VAL A 267 6.29 -13.95 -3.34
CA VAL A 267 7.28 -14.33 -2.32
C VAL A 267 7.80 -15.71 -2.68
N ILE A 268 9.12 -15.83 -2.83
CA ILE A 268 9.79 -17.06 -3.26
C ILE A 268 10.80 -17.47 -2.19
N GLU A 269 10.67 -18.68 -1.64
CA GLU A 269 11.73 -19.27 -0.81
C GLU A 269 12.85 -19.78 -1.73
N LEU A 270 14.08 -19.35 -1.46
CA LEU A 270 15.28 -19.76 -2.17
C LEU A 270 15.87 -20.98 -1.44
N ASN A 271 16.29 -21.99 -2.19
CA ASN A 271 16.96 -23.18 -1.66
C ASN A 271 18.45 -22.95 -1.41
#